data_AF-A0A7S3KF55-F1
#
_entry.id   AF-A0A7S3KF55-F1
#
_cell.length_a   1.000
_cell.length_b   1.000
_cell.length_c   1.000
_cell.angle_alpha   90.00
_cell.angle_beta   90.00
_cell.angle_gamma   90.00
#
_symmetry.space_group_name_H-M   'P 1'
#
loop_
_entity.id
_entity.type
_entity.pdbx_description
1 polymer ?
#
loop_
_entity_poly.entity_id
_entity_poly.type
_entity_poly.pdbx_seq_one_letter_code
_entity_poly.pdbx_strand_id
1 'polypeptide(L)'
;GTPTTMTFTFRITNTIPVNGFIRINWPSEVKFEETSTTGLVSVTVHGTAKSGFSTAVDQISKEFTISGLFPSSAVSPASQDIVVEIQKLKNPESQVESSSFTITTLDASSNAIDQQSSGL
;
A
#
# COMPACT_ATOMS: atom_id res chain seq x y z
N GLY A 1 10.87 -19.32 -4.16
CA GLY A 1 10.10 -18.09 -4.39
C GLY A 1 10.92 -17.12 -5.20
N THR A 2 10.53 -16.87 -6.44
CA THR A 2 11.12 -15.83 -7.30
C THR A 2 10.65 -14.46 -6.77
N PRO A 3 11.51 -13.43 -6.71
CA PRO A 3 11.05 -12.09 -6.37
C PRO A 3 10.00 -11.63 -7.39
N THR A 4 8.84 -11.24 -6.89
CA THR A 4 7.71 -10.73 -7.67
C THR A 4 7.52 -9.26 -7.35
N THR A 5 7.25 -8.46 -8.38
CA THR A 5 6.77 -7.09 -8.22
C THR A 5 5.25 -7.13 -8.14
N MET A 6 4.66 -6.56 -7.09
CA MET A 6 3.22 -6.39 -6.99
C MET A 6 2.85 -4.93 -7.20
N THR A 7 1.86 -4.70 -8.04
CA THR A 7 1.36 -3.37 -8.35
C THR A 7 -0.10 -3.28 -7.90
N PHE A 8 -0.36 -2.36 -6.98
CA PHE A 8 -1.68 -2.06 -6.44
C PHE A 8 -2.16 -0.75 -7.05
N THR A 9 -3.33 -0.77 -7.68
CA THR A 9 -3.94 0.42 -8.28
C THR A 9 -5.33 0.63 -7.67
N PHE A 10 -5.57 1.82 -7.12
CA PHE A 10 -6.84 2.13 -6.47
C PHE A 10 -7.20 3.61 -6.63
N ARG A 11 -8.50 3.91 -6.57
CA ARG A 11 -9.02 5.28 -6.54
C ARG A 11 -9.52 5.61 -5.16
N ILE A 12 -9.25 6.83 -4.73
CA ILE A 12 -9.83 7.39 -3.51
C ILE A 12 -11.16 8.06 -3.85
N THR A 13 -12.16 7.88 -3.00
CA THR A 13 -13.46 8.54 -3.14
C THR A 13 -13.62 9.70 -2.17
N ASN A 14 -12.79 9.73 -1.12
CA ASN A 14 -12.76 10.78 -0.13
C ASN A 14 -11.36 11.43 -0.09
N THR A 15 -11.31 12.65 0.42
CA THR A 15 -10.04 13.38 0.56
C THR A 15 -9.20 12.76 1.67
N ILE A 16 -7.97 12.37 1.36
CA ILE A 16 -6.97 12.00 2.37
C ILE A 16 -6.40 13.30 2.97
N PRO A 17 -6.55 13.58 4.26
CA PRO A 17 -6.02 14.78 4.89
C PRO A 17 -4.49 14.73 4.99
N VAL A 18 -3.90 15.87 5.35
CA VAL A 18 -2.47 15.97 5.68
C VAL A 18 -2.13 14.97 6.78
N ASN A 19 -0.97 14.33 6.67
CA ASN A 19 -0.48 13.25 7.52
C ASN A 19 -1.32 11.96 7.48
N GLY A 20 -2.25 11.84 6.53
CA GLY A 20 -2.84 10.55 6.22
C GLY A 20 -1.80 9.54 5.72
N PHE A 21 -2.16 8.27 5.76
CA PHE A 21 -1.29 7.17 5.37
C PHE A 21 -2.07 6.06 4.65
N ILE A 22 -1.33 5.18 3.97
CA ILE A 22 -1.91 4.02 3.29
C ILE A 22 -1.57 2.79 4.13
N ARG A 23 -2.54 1.91 4.33
CA ARG A 23 -2.36 0.57 4.90
C ARG A 23 -2.75 -0.48 3.87
N ILE A 24 -1.94 -1.50 3.70
CA ILE A 24 -2.25 -2.66 2.88
C ILE A 24 -2.22 -3.89 3.78
N ASN A 25 -3.36 -4.54 3.92
CA ASN A 25 -3.49 -5.82 4.58
C ASN A 25 -3.33 -6.93 3.54
N TRP A 26 -2.39 -7.84 3.76
CA TRP A 26 -2.16 -8.96 2.87
C TRP A 26 -2.67 -10.26 3.50
N PRO A 27 -3.04 -11.25 2.67
CA PRO A 27 -3.61 -12.49 3.18
C PRO A 27 -2.54 -13.41 3.78
N SER A 28 -2.95 -14.40 4.57
CA SER A 28 -2.06 -15.19 5.44
C SER A 28 -0.94 -15.94 4.70
N GLU A 29 -1.12 -16.17 3.41
CA GLU A 29 -0.21 -16.86 2.53
C GLU A 29 1.02 -15.98 2.24
N VAL A 30 0.85 -14.66 2.12
CA VAL A 30 1.94 -13.74 1.71
C VAL A 30 2.89 -13.46 2.89
N LYS A 31 4.19 -13.62 2.64
CA LYS A 31 5.25 -13.35 3.62
C LYS A 31 6.29 -12.41 3.04
N PHE A 32 6.61 -11.35 3.79
CA PHE A 32 7.78 -10.53 3.50
C PHE A 32 9.01 -11.22 4.09
N GLU A 33 10.05 -11.49 3.29
CA GLU A 33 11.33 -12.02 3.81
C GLU A 33 12.16 -10.95 4.52
N GLU A 34 11.93 -9.67 4.19
CA GLU A 34 12.63 -8.55 4.81
C GLU A 34 11.65 -7.64 5.57
N THR A 35 12.08 -7.20 6.76
CA THR A 35 11.37 -6.19 7.55
C THR A 35 11.65 -4.77 7.03
N SER A 36 12.71 -4.58 6.24
CA SER A 36 13.07 -3.32 5.62
C SER A 36 12.54 -3.27 4.19
N THR A 37 11.54 -2.43 3.95
CA THR A 37 10.96 -2.19 2.62
C THR A 37 11.38 -0.84 2.02
N THR A 38 12.22 -0.10 2.74
CA THR A 38 12.78 1.19 2.31
C THR A 38 13.57 1.01 1.01
N GLY A 39 13.12 1.66 -0.06
CA GLY A 39 13.74 1.58 -1.39
C GLY A 39 13.22 0.45 -2.29
N LEU A 40 12.27 -0.36 -1.81
CA LEU A 40 11.58 -1.38 -2.62
C LEU A 40 10.17 -0.96 -3.01
N VAL A 41 9.67 0.12 -2.42
CA VAL A 41 8.33 0.63 -2.68
C VAL A 41 8.43 1.89 -3.52
N SER A 42 7.63 1.97 -4.57
CA SER A 42 7.37 3.21 -5.30
C SER A 42 5.88 3.52 -5.23
N VAL A 43 5.56 4.80 -5.02
CA VAL A 43 4.18 5.27 -4.94
C VAL A 43 3.99 6.41 -5.91
N THR A 44 2.96 6.31 -6.74
CA THR A 44 2.54 7.36 -7.66
C THR A 44 1.14 7.78 -7.30
N VAL A 45 0.94 9.07 -7.05
CA VAL A 45 -0.36 9.66 -6.71
C VAL A 45 -0.73 10.61 -7.83
N HIS A 46 -1.83 10.32 -8.55
CA HIS A 46 -2.28 11.15 -9.67
C HIS A 46 -1.19 11.38 -10.73
N GLY A 47 -0.51 10.29 -11.12
CA GLY A 47 0.61 10.35 -12.07
C GLY A 47 1.89 11.03 -11.55
N THR A 48 1.93 11.48 -10.29
CA THR A 48 3.11 12.08 -9.68
C THR A 48 3.79 11.11 -8.74
N ALA A 49 5.05 10.75 -9.02
CA ALA A 49 5.86 9.93 -8.13
C ALA A 49 6.08 10.64 -6.79
N LYS A 50 5.87 9.92 -5.69
CA LYS A 50 6.14 10.38 -4.33
C LYS A 50 7.47 9.83 -3.84
N SER A 51 8.16 10.60 -2.99
CA SER A 51 9.41 10.21 -2.35
C SER A 51 9.45 10.78 -0.93
N GLY A 52 10.39 10.30 -0.10
CA GLY A 52 10.53 10.75 1.29
C GLY A 52 9.48 10.18 2.26
N PHE A 53 8.72 9.17 1.83
CA PHE A 53 7.79 8.42 2.69
C PHE A 53 8.54 7.30 3.44
N SER A 54 7.94 6.85 4.54
CA SER A 54 8.42 5.73 5.34
C SER A 54 7.50 4.53 5.18
N THR A 55 8.05 3.33 5.29
CA THR A 55 7.30 2.08 5.20
C THR A 55 7.54 1.24 6.45
N ALA A 56 6.49 0.57 6.93
CA ALA A 56 6.55 -0.33 8.07
C ALA A 56 5.81 -1.63 7.75
N VAL A 57 6.39 -2.75 8.17
CA VAL A 57 5.85 -4.10 7.94
C VAL A 57 5.56 -4.74 9.28
N ASP A 58 4.30 -5.01 9.58
CA ASP A 58 3.89 -5.83 10.72
C ASP A 58 3.58 -7.25 10.24
N GLN A 59 4.49 -8.18 10.56
CA GLN A 59 4.37 -9.59 10.20
C GLN A 59 3.34 -10.34 11.06
N ILE A 60 3.00 -9.82 12.24
CA ILE A 60 2.04 -10.42 13.16
C ILE A 60 0.64 -10.04 12.70
N SER A 61 0.39 -8.75 12.53
CA SER A 61 -0.91 -8.19 12.14
C SER A 61 -1.15 -8.22 10.62
N LYS A 62 -0.14 -8.61 9.84
CA LYS A 62 -0.17 -8.69 8.36
C LYS A 62 -0.48 -7.33 7.71
N GLU A 63 0.15 -6.29 8.23
CA GLU A 63 -0.08 -4.91 7.82
C GLU A 63 1.16 -4.29 7.20
N PHE A 64 0.99 -3.71 6.01
CA PHE A 64 1.95 -2.82 5.39
C PHE A 64 1.48 -1.40 5.60
N THR A 65 2.29 -0.53 6.20
CA THR A 65 1.92 0.88 6.35
C THR A 65 2.91 1.76 5.58
N ILE A 66 2.37 2.69 4.79
CA ILE A 66 3.13 3.73 4.09
C ILE A 66 2.74 5.08 4.66
N SER A 67 3.63 5.69 5.42
CA SER A 67 3.41 6.97 6.11
C SER A 67 4.28 8.08 5.52
N GLY A 68 3.88 9.34 5.72
CA GLY A 68 4.61 10.49 5.19
C GLY A 68 4.42 10.72 3.68
N LEU A 69 3.46 10.06 3.04
CA LEU A 69 3.09 10.32 1.64
C LEU A 69 2.43 11.69 1.42
N PHE A 70 1.74 12.19 2.46
CA PHE A 70 0.92 13.40 2.41
C PHE A 70 1.33 14.40 3.51
N PRO A 71 2.61 14.83 3.58
CA PRO A 71 3.13 15.55 4.76
C PRO A 71 2.66 17.00 4.87
N SER A 72 2.24 17.62 3.77
CA SER A 72 1.91 19.06 3.72
C SER A 72 0.66 19.40 2.92
N SER A 73 0.11 18.44 2.18
CA SER A 73 -1.07 18.65 1.33
C SER A 73 -2.00 17.45 1.40
N ALA A 74 -3.29 17.74 1.53
CA ALA A 74 -4.34 16.76 1.39
C ALA A 74 -4.45 16.30 -0.07
N VAL A 75 -4.90 15.07 -0.29
CA VAL A 75 -5.13 14.51 -1.62
C VAL A 75 -6.63 14.35 -1.81
N SER A 76 -7.21 15.17 -2.70
CA SER A 76 -8.62 15.09 -3.06
C SER A 76 -8.86 14.02 -4.12
N PRO A 77 -10.06 13.42 -4.19
CA PRO A 77 -10.42 12.50 -5.26
C PRO A 77 -10.17 13.10 -6.64
N ALA A 78 -9.56 12.31 -7.54
CA ALA A 78 -9.33 12.69 -8.92
C ALA A 78 -9.70 11.53 -9.87
N SER A 79 -9.71 11.80 -11.17
CA SER A 79 -9.88 10.77 -12.21
C SER A 79 -8.64 9.89 -12.41
N GLN A 80 -7.55 10.17 -11.70
CA GLN A 80 -6.30 9.44 -11.78
C GLN A 80 -6.13 8.55 -10.56
N ASP A 81 -5.48 7.41 -10.74
CA ASP A 81 -5.37 6.39 -9.70
C ASP A 81 -4.14 6.65 -8.82
N ILE A 82 -4.19 6.10 -7.60
CA ILE A 82 -3.01 5.91 -6.76
C ILE A 82 -2.45 4.53 -7.10
N VAL A 83 -1.17 4.50 -7.47
CA VAL A 83 -0.43 3.29 -7.81
C VAL A 83 0.65 3.08 -6.78
N VAL A 84 0.65 1.92 -6.13
CA VAL A 84 1.67 1.47 -5.19
C VAL A 84 2.33 0.24 -5.79
N GLU A 85 3.61 0.33 -6.10
CA GLU A 85 4.40 -0.80 -6.56
C GLU A 85 5.36 -1.23 -5.44
N ILE A 86 5.35 -2.51 -5.12
CA ILE A 86 6.23 -3.11 -4.12
C ILE A 86 7.07 -4.18 -4.82
N GLN A 87 8.38 -3.94 -4.87
CA GLN A 87 9.36 -4.83 -5.48
C GLN A 87 9.91 -5.84 -4.45
N LYS A 88 10.44 -6.96 -4.95
CA LYS A 88 11.03 -8.06 -4.17
C LYS A 88 10.09 -8.68 -3.12
N LEU A 89 8.79 -8.71 -3.39
CA LEU A 89 7.88 -9.55 -2.63
C LEU A 89 8.11 -11.00 -3.00
N LYS A 90 8.33 -11.88 -2.02
CA LYS A 90 8.39 -13.31 -2.28
C LYS A 90 6.98 -13.87 -2.12
N ASN A 91 6.30 -14.09 -3.23
CA ASN A 91 5.10 -14.92 -3.21
C ASN A 91 5.52 -16.34 -2.76
N PRO A 92 4.82 -16.99 -1.81
CA PRO A 92 4.95 -18.44 -1.68
C PRO A 92 4.69 -19.08 -3.05
N GLU A 93 5.23 -20.27 -3.29
CA GLU A 93 5.12 -20.93 -4.58
C GLU A 93 3.68 -20.88 -5.11
N SER A 94 3.56 -20.36 -6.32
CA SER A 94 2.37 -19.88 -7.04
C SER A 94 1.31 -20.97 -7.31
N GLN A 95 0.80 -21.63 -6.27
CA GLN A 95 -0.24 -22.66 -6.36
C GLN A 95 -1.49 -22.38 -5.51
N VAL A 96 -1.51 -21.27 -4.77
CA VAL A 96 -2.68 -20.84 -4.01
C VAL A 96 -3.25 -19.62 -4.72
N GLU A 97 -4.54 -19.64 -5.07
CA GLU A 97 -5.27 -18.45 -5.52
C GLU A 97 -5.00 -17.34 -4.51
N SER A 98 -4.39 -16.24 -4.94
CA SER A 98 -4.01 -15.15 -4.04
C SER A 98 -5.28 -14.51 -3.51
N SER A 99 -5.63 -14.85 -2.27
CA SER A 99 -6.68 -14.20 -1.49
C SER A 99 -6.59 -12.67 -1.62
N SER A 100 -7.74 -12.00 -1.58
CA SER A 100 -7.83 -10.57 -1.86
C SER A 100 -7.00 -9.72 -0.89
N PHE A 101 -6.20 -8.79 -1.43
CA PHE A 101 -5.54 -7.76 -0.63
C PHE A 101 -6.55 -6.67 -0.28
N THR A 102 -6.38 -6.05 0.88
CA THR A 102 -7.20 -4.90 1.27
C THR A 102 -6.34 -3.68 1.44
N ILE A 103 -6.58 -2.66 0.63
CA ILE A 103 -5.92 -1.36 0.70
C ILE A 103 -6.87 -0.42 1.42
N THR A 104 -6.37 0.25 2.44
CA THR A 104 -7.11 1.22 3.24
C THR A 104 -6.32 2.53 3.27
N THR A 105 -6.97 3.65 2.99
CA THR A 105 -6.43 4.98 3.25
C THR A 105 -6.92 5.44 4.61
N LEU A 106 -6.03 6.02 5.42
CA LEU A 106 -6.33 6.43 6.78
C LEU A 106 -5.94 7.89 7.01
N ASP A 107 -6.63 8.55 7.94
CA ASP A 107 -6.23 9.86 8.44
C ASP A 107 -5.08 9.76 9.45
N ALA A 108 -4.60 10.91 9.94
CA ALA A 108 -3.53 10.97 10.94
C ALA A 108 -3.90 10.31 12.29
N SER A 109 -5.18 10.08 12.56
CA SER A 109 -5.72 9.43 13.76
C SER A 109 -6.02 7.95 13.55
N SER A 110 -5.62 7.36 12.43
CA SER A 110 -5.90 5.97 12.05
C SER A 110 -7.39 5.66 11.82
N ASN A 111 -8.20 6.66 11.49
CA ASN A 111 -9.56 6.41 11.00
C ASN A 111 -9.50 6.07 9.51
N ALA A 112 -10.20 5.01 9.11
CA ALA A 112 -10.31 4.62 7.71
C ALA A 112 -11.14 5.66 6.92
N ILE A 113 -10.63 6.05 5.75
CA ILE A 113 -11.22 7.04 4.84
C ILE A 113 -11.81 6.32 3.63
N ASP A 114 -10.99 5.54 2.93
CA ASP A 114 -11.41 4.67 1.84
C ASP A 114 -10.84 3.28 2.07
N GLN A 115 -11.57 2.26 1.61
CA GLN A 115 -11.11 0.89 1.59
C GLN A 115 -11.45 0.26 0.24
N GLN A 116 -10.45 -0.37 -0.37
CA GLN A 116 -10.61 -1.13 -1.59
C GLN A 116 -10.00 -2.52 -1.40
N SER A 117 -10.82 -3.54 -1.64
CA SER A 117 -10.32 -4.91 -1.73
C SER A 117 -9.96 -5.19 -3.20
N SER A 118 -8.73 -5.62 -3.46
CA SER A 118 -8.37 -6.20 -4.75
C SER A 118 -8.37 -7.71 -4.62
N GLY A 119 -9.40 -8.37 -5.14
CA GLY A 119 -9.29 -9.78 -5.51
C GLY A 119 -8.31 -9.87 -6.68
N LEU A 120 -7.26 -10.66 -6.52
CA LEU A 120 -6.43 -11.08 -7.64
C LEU A 120 -7.06 -12.33 -8.27
#